data_AF-A0A3D9CBM0-F1
#
_entry.id   AF-A0A3D9CBM0-F1
#
_cell.length_a   1.000
_cell.length_b   1.000
_cell.length_c   1.000
_cell.angle_alpha   90.00
_cell.angle_beta   90.00
_cell.angle_gamma   90.00
#
_symmetry.space_group_name_H-M   'P 1'
#
loop_
_entity.id
_entity.type
_entity.pdbx_description
1 polymer ?
#
loop_
_entity_poly.entity_id
_entity_poly.type
_entity_poly.pdbx_seq_one_letter_code
_entity_poly.pdbx_strand_id
1 'polypeptide(L)'
;MKFKLICLVGILAITSCSNNNDEIQTETEQNSKQAITKISWAFPELLKSNNEYDPNYYFEYDILGRVTKKIGGKLYPSSSIIFPDQIVKFIYTKVSYNQNTAVVGTYSSDPILTVLADKRKFEFDTNGRIIKSIIPESNVVMEKHLRYSYDNSGKLVEILTEFPNMPYNPADPEDYIFSYLETFSYDVNGNLQKAITMERRNNIDFSIKKEMTFSNFDTTQNPFKKLRIFNEYFYLSLSKNNYQKSTTREFVGTNEYFHEFEGTYQYDAGGNIKLFF
;
A
#
# COMPACT_ATOMS: atom_id res chain seq x y z
N MET A 1 -86.69 4.30 -4.91
CA MET A 1 -86.75 3.98 -6.36
C MET A 1 -85.70 4.85 -7.04
N LYS A 2 -84.65 4.39 -7.74
CA LYS A 2 -84.40 3.13 -8.46
C LYS A 2 -82.92 2.72 -8.33
N PHE A 3 -82.70 1.45 -8.66
CA PHE A 3 -81.55 0.57 -8.50
C PHE A 3 -80.44 0.71 -9.58
N LYS A 4 -79.26 0.15 -9.24
CA LYS A 4 -78.23 -0.53 -10.10
C LYS A 4 -77.27 0.41 -10.87
N LEU A 5 -75.98 0.11 -11.07
CA LEU A 5 -75.27 -1.18 -11.14
C LEU A 5 -73.75 -0.98 -10.94
N ILE A 6 -73.11 -2.01 -10.38
CA ILE A 6 -71.67 -2.25 -10.20
C ILE A 6 -71.03 -2.80 -11.50
N CYS A 7 -69.77 -2.41 -11.77
CA CYS A 7 -68.67 -3.20 -12.41
C CYS A 7 -67.37 -2.47 -12.02
N LEU A 8 -66.48 -2.90 -11.12
CA LEU A 8 -65.57 -4.06 -11.02
C LEU A 8 -64.67 -4.32 -12.26
N VAL A 9 -63.38 -4.52 -11.95
CA VAL A 9 -62.23 -5.05 -12.72
C VAL A 9 -61.34 -3.99 -13.38
N GLY A 10 -60.03 -3.88 -13.09
CA GLY A 10 -59.16 -4.78 -12.33
C GLY A 10 -57.83 -4.16 -11.90
N ILE A 11 -57.25 -4.80 -10.88
CA ILE A 11 -55.89 -4.64 -10.37
C ILE A 11 -54.93 -5.30 -11.37
N LEU A 12 -53.83 -4.62 -11.73
CA LEU A 12 -52.51 -5.23 -11.89
C LEU A 12 -51.43 -4.17 -11.64
N ALA A 13 -50.50 -4.54 -10.77
CA ALA A 13 -49.38 -3.75 -10.29
C ALA A 13 -48.26 -3.62 -11.32
N ILE A 14 -47.56 -2.49 -11.31
CA ILE A 14 -46.10 -2.49 -11.27
C ILE A 14 -45.62 -1.30 -10.46
N THR A 15 -45.02 -1.63 -9.33
CA THR A 15 -44.10 -0.78 -8.58
C THR A 15 -42.90 -0.43 -9.45
N SER A 16 -42.57 0.84 -9.58
CA SER A 16 -41.18 1.26 -9.76
C SER A 16 -41.00 2.65 -9.18
N CYS A 17 -40.76 2.69 -7.87
CA CYS A 17 -40.05 3.78 -7.25
C CYS A 17 -38.58 3.60 -7.65
N SER A 18 -38.07 4.37 -8.61
CA SER A 18 -36.61 4.45 -8.78
C SER A 18 -36.04 5.41 -7.74
N ASN A 19 -36.02 4.95 -6.49
CA ASN A 19 -35.09 5.44 -5.49
C ASN A 19 -33.75 4.75 -5.79
N ASN A 20 -32.91 5.38 -6.60
CA ASN A 20 -31.47 5.13 -6.50
C ASN A 20 -30.85 6.39 -5.90
N ASN A 21 -31.02 6.52 -4.59
CA ASN A 21 -29.97 7.11 -3.76
C ASN A 21 -28.80 6.11 -3.81
N ASP A 22 -28.03 6.16 -4.88
CA ASP A 22 -26.64 5.71 -4.82
C ASP A 22 -25.89 6.81 -4.05
N GLU A 23 -26.07 6.81 -2.73
CA GLU A 23 -25.11 7.41 -1.84
C GLU A 23 -23.79 6.69 -2.13
N ILE A 24 -22.92 7.38 -2.87
CA ILE A 24 -21.52 7.01 -3.01
C ILE A 24 -20.96 7.00 -1.60
N GLN A 25 -20.87 5.82 -1.00
CA GLN A 25 -20.03 5.60 0.17
C GLN A 25 -18.60 5.79 -0.30
N THR A 26 -18.13 7.04 -0.29
CA THR A 26 -16.71 7.29 -0.10
C THR A 26 -16.28 6.42 1.07
N GLU A 27 -15.23 5.62 0.89
CA GLU A 27 -14.45 5.08 2.02
C GLU A 27 -13.93 6.31 2.80
N THR A 28 -14.79 6.92 3.60
CA THR A 28 -14.37 7.74 4.72
C THR A 28 -13.57 6.77 5.54
N GLU A 29 -12.27 7.03 5.71
CA GLU A 29 -11.34 6.21 6.49
C GLU A 29 -12.09 5.76 7.76
N GLN A 30 -12.64 4.55 7.73
CA GLN A 30 -13.34 3.99 8.87
C GLN A 30 -12.25 3.83 9.90
N ASN A 31 -12.24 4.76 10.86
CA ASN A 31 -11.30 4.81 11.96
C ASN A 31 -11.11 3.40 12.50
N SER A 32 -10.01 2.73 12.11
CA SER A 32 -9.56 1.58 12.86
C SER A 32 -9.32 2.14 14.26
N LYS A 33 -10.15 1.69 15.22
CA LYS A 33 -10.19 2.24 16.58
C LYS A 33 -8.87 2.10 17.33
N GLN A 34 -7.90 1.39 16.78
CA GLN A 34 -6.62 1.17 17.40
C GLN A 34 -5.49 1.44 16.40
N ALA A 35 -4.67 2.44 16.72
CA ALA A 35 -3.40 2.65 16.06
C ALA A 35 -2.49 1.45 16.36
N ILE A 36 -1.87 0.87 15.33
CA ILE A 36 -0.94 -0.25 15.53
C ILE A 36 0.29 0.28 16.26
N THR A 37 0.47 -0.05 17.53
CA THR A 37 1.66 0.40 18.28
C THR A 37 2.86 -0.52 18.09
N LYS A 38 2.63 -1.75 17.61
CA LYS A 38 3.63 -2.81 17.58
C LYS A 38 3.34 -3.87 16.52
N ILE A 39 4.37 -4.30 15.77
CA ILE A 39 4.31 -5.40 14.81
C ILE A 39 5.55 -6.28 14.98
N SER A 40 5.37 -7.60 15.04
CA SER A 40 6.47 -8.56 14.99
C SER A 40 7.16 -8.52 13.65
N TRP A 41 8.48 -8.53 13.65
CA TRP A 41 9.25 -8.58 12.40
C TRP A 41 9.06 -9.84 11.57
N ALA A 42 8.65 -10.93 12.22
CA ALA A 42 8.34 -12.20 11.59
C ALA A 42 6.84 -12.34 11.34
N PHE A 43 6.09 -11.24 11.36
CA PHE A 43 4.72 -11.24 10.88
C PHE A 43 4.69 -11.75 9.43
N PRO A 44 3.79 -12.70 9.08
CA PRO A 44 2.64 -13.18 9.87
C PRO A 44 2.85 -14.47 10.66
N GLU A 45 3.98 -15.17 10.48
CA GLU A 45 4.27 -16.42 11.19
C GLU A 45 4.29 -16.21 12.71
N LEU A 46 4.70 -15.00 13.14
CA LEU A 46 4.99 -14.60 14.52
C LEU A 46 6.05 -15.53 15.14
N LEU A 47 7.11 -14.95 15.71
CA LEU A 47 8.10 -15.72 16.45
C LEU A 47 8.07 -15.35 17.93
N LYS A 48 7.94 -16.35 18.81
CA LYS A 48 8.22 -16.16 20.24
C LYS A 48 9.72 -15.95 20.37
N SER A 49 10.14 -14.78 20.87
CA SER A 49 11.56 -14.56 21.15
C SER A 49 11.95 -15.37 22.38
N ASN A 50 12.90 -16.28 22.21
CA ASN A 50 13.59 -16.95 23.31
C ASN A 50 14.86 -16.18 23.74
N ASN A 51 15.18 -15.06 23.07
CA ASN A 51 16.42 -14.29 23.23
C ASN A 51 16.15 -12.93 23.90
N GLU A 52 17.20 -12.30 24.43
CA GLU A 52 17.19 -10.94 25.00
C GLU A 52 16.82 -9.83 23.99
N TYR A 53 16.72 -10.16 22.69
CA TYR A 53 16.40 -9.20 21.64
C TYR A 53 14.89 -9.09 21.42
N ASP A 54 14.40 -7.85 21.38
CA ASP A 54 13.00 -7.53 21.14
C ASP A 54 12.67 -7.61 19.64
N PRO A 55 11.84 -8.59 19.21
CA PRO A 55 11.60 -8.90 17.81
C PRO A 55 10.54 -7.98 17.17
N ASN A 56 10.43 -6.72 17.57
CA ASN A 56 9.28 -5.92 17.17
C ASN A 56 9.66 -4.55 16.62
N TYR A 57 8.92 -4.16 15.60
CA TYR A 57 8.79 -2.78 15.20
C TYR A 57 7.78 -2.09 16.12
N TYR A 58 8.08 -0.85 16.49
CA TYR A 58 7.19 0.00 17.29
C TYR A 58 6.81 1.23 16.50
N PHE A 59 5.60 1.73 16.74
CA PHE A 59 5.07 2.88 16.01
C PHE A 59 4.62 3.96 16.99
N GLU A 60 5.03 5.19 16.70
CA GLU A 60 4.59 6.39 17.40
C GLU A 60 3.67 7.20 16.50
N TYR A 61 2.74 7.93 17.10
CA TYR A 61 1.71 8.69 16.41
C TYR A 61 1.64 10.12 16.96
N ASP A 62 1.22 11.06 16.12
CA ASP A 62 0.83 12.40 16.58
C ASP A 62 -0.60 12.42 17.14
N ILE A 63 -1.01 13.59 17.65
CA ILE A 63 -2.35 13.82 18.21
C ILE A 63 -3.49 13.63 17.19
N LEU A 64 -3.18 13.64 15.89
CA LEU A 64 -4.13 13.41 14.80
C LEU A 64 -4.16 11.92 14.40
N GLY A 65 -3.39 11.06 15.07
CA GLY A 65 -3.33 9.62 14.80
C GLY A 65 -2.54 9.27 13.55
N ARG A 66 -1.66 10.16 13.07
CA ARG A 66 -0.75 9.91 11.95
C ARG A 66 0.57 9.36 12.48
N VAL A 67 1.13 8.37 11.80
CA VAL A 67 2.40 7.75 12.24
C VAL A 67 3.56 8.73 12.09
N THR A 68 4.29 8.98 13.17
CA THR A 68 5.44 9.91 13.20
C THR A 68 6.77 9.18 13.26
N LYS A 69 6.77 7.92 13.71
CA LYS A 69 7.99 7.13 13.86
C LYS A 69 7.71 5.64 13.75
N LYS A 70 8.64 4.91 13.12
CA LYS A 70 8.76 3.46 13.17
C LYS A 70 10.12 3.14 13.77
N ILE A 71 10.16 2.50 14.93
CA ILE A 71 11.39 2.12 15.63
C ILE A 71 11.67 0.65 15.34
N GLY A 72 12.93 0.33 15.08
CA GLY A 72 13.37 -0.98 14.63
C GLY A 72 13.76 -0.91 13.15
N GLY A 73 14.96 -1.40 12.87
CA GLY A 73 15.45 -1.56 11.50
C GLY A 73 16.38 -2.76 11.39
N LYS A 74 16.50 -3.27 10.17
CA LYS A 74 17.42 -4.34 9.83
C LYS A 74 18.85 -3.79 9.80
N LEU A 75 19.73 -4.37 10.61
CA LEU A 75 21.16 -4.11 10.51
C LEU A 75 21.77 -5.11 9.53
N TYR A 76 22.42 -4.62 8.48
CA TYR A 76 23.22 -5.45 7.58
C TYR A 76 24.68 -5.35 8.03
N PRO A 77 25.30 -6.43 8.54
CA PRO A 77 26.74 -6.44 8.79
C PRO A 77 27.49 -6.16 7.49
N SER A 78 28.58 -5.40 7.54
CA SER A 78 29.37 -4.98 6.38
C SER A 78 30.00 -6.12 5.56
N SER A 79 29.75 -7.39 5.92
CA SER A 79 30.33 -8.57 5.26
C SER A 79 29.37 -9.76 5.09
N SER A 80 28.07 -9.66 5.41
CA SER A 80 27.13 -10.78 5.19
C SER A 80 26.01 -10.38 4.21
N ILE A 81 26.02 -11.02 3.05
CA ILE A 81 25.07 -10.78 1.95
C ILE A 81 23.73 -11.52 2.18
N ILE A 82 23.59 -12.37 3.21
CA ILE A 82 22.57 -13.42 3.16
C ILE A 82 21.41 -13.27 4.17
N PHE A 83 21.56 -12.68 5.36
CA PHE A 83 20.39 -12.43 6.24
C PHE A 83 20.63 -11.21 7.16
N PRO A 84 19.66 -10.30 7.35
CA PRO A 84 19.74 -9.32 8.43
C PRO A 84 19.52 -10.09 9.74
N ASP A 85 20.61 -10.47 10.40
CA ASP A 85 20.56 -11.35 11.58
C ASP A 85 19.88 -10.69 12.79
N GLN A 86 19.71 -9.37 12.78
CA GLN A 86 19.23 -8.62 13.94
C GLN A 86 18.38 -7.41 13.56
N ILE A 87 17.28 -7.24 14.29
CA ILE A 87 16.53 -6.00 14.34
C ILE A 87 17.01 -5.21 15.53
N VAL A 88 17.41 -3.98 15.24
CA VAL A 88 18.00 -3.08 16.22
C VAL A 88 17.12 -1.86 16.38
N LYS A 89 16.93 -1.43 17.63
CA LYS A 89 16.06 -0.29 17.97
C LYS A 89 16.69 1.07 17.69
N PHE A 90 18.02 1.13 17.55
CA PHE A 90 18.71 2.38 17.23
C PHE A 90 18.54 2.78 15.76
N ILE A 91 18.12 1.88 14.87
CA ILE A 91 17.65 2.24 13.52
C ILE A 91 16.15 2.54 13.60
N TYR A 92 15.74 3.67 13.04
CA TYR A 92 14.35 4.09 13.01
C TYR A 92 14.01 4.88 11.76
N THR A 93 12.75 4.83 11.35
CA THR A 93 12.19 5.70 10.31
C THR A 93 11.41 6.82 11.00
N LYS A 94 11.65 8.08 10.61
CA LYS A 94 10.90 9.25 11.08
C LYS A 94 10.03 9.79 9.96
N VAL A 95 8.84 10.24 10.32
CA VAL A 95 7.88 10.92 9.44
C VAL A 95 7.64 12.31 9.99
N SER A 96 7.92 13.33 9.17
CA SER A 96 7.72 14.74 9.54
C SER A 96 6.65 15.35 8.65
N TYR A 97 5.53 15.74 9.23
CA TYR A 97 4.42 16.36 8.51
C TYR A 97 4.54 17.87 8.49
N ASN A 98 4.23 18.49 7.34
CA ASN A 98 4.04 19.92 7.20
C ASN A 98 2.85 20.17 6.26
N GLN A 99 1.74 20.66 6.82
CA GLN A 99 0.47 20.81 6.11
C GLN A 99 0.06 19.50 5.41
N ASN A 100 -0.13 19.54 4.09
CA ASN A 100 -0.49 18.41 3.23
C ASN A 100 0.74 17.65 2.69
N THR A 101 1.91 17.80 3.30
CA THR A 101 3.13 17.08 2.90
C THR A 101 3.74 16.30 4.05
N ALA A 102 4.50 15.26 3.73
CA ALA A 102 5.32 14.54 4.69
C ALA A 102 6.71 14.21 4.13
N VAL A 103 7.70 14.17 5.01
CA VAL A 103 9.03 13.64 4.71
C VAL A 103 9.26 12.41 5.57
N VAL A 104 9.52 11.28 4.91
CA VAL A 104 9.91 10.02 5.52
C VAL A 104 11.41 9.84 5.33
N GLY A 105 12.11 9.37 6.36
CA GLY A 105 13.55 9.11 6.30
C GLY A 105 13.97 8.05 7.30
N THR A 106 14.97 7.24 6.95
CA THR A 106 15.63 6.30 7.88
C THR A 106 16.86 6.95 8.52
N TYR A 107 17.01 6.72 9.83
CA TYR A 107 18.02 7.33 10.69
C TYR A 107 18.57 6.29 11.69
N SER A 108 19.73 6.63 12.27
CA SER A 108 20.34 5.91 13.39
C SER A 108 20.46 6.85 14.58
N SER A 109 20.13 6.35 15.79
CA SER A 109 20.46 7.02 17.05
C SER A 109 21.83 6.62 17.58
N ASP A 110 22.49 5.63 16.95
CA ASP A 110 23.90 5.30 17.21
C ASP A 110 24.77 6.29 16.42
N PRO A 111 25.62 7.09 17.09
CA PRO A 111 26.43 8.13 16.45
C PRO A 111 27.55 7.58 15.55
N ILE A 112 27.90 6.30 15.67
CA ILE A 112 28.98 5.66 14.91
C ILE A 112 28.43 4.99 13.64
N LEU A 113 27.14 4.61 13.66
CA LEU A 113 26.49 3.97 12.52
C LEU A 113 25.87 5.00 11.57
N THR A 114 26.39 5.04 10.34
CA THR A 114 25.70 5.71 9.23
C THR A 114 24.74 4.74 8.56
N VAL A 115 23.46 5.10 8.49
CA VAL A 115 22.46 4.36 7.71
C VAL A 115 22.25 5.04 6.37
N LEU A 116 22.01 4.25 5.33
CA LEU A 116 21.62 4.78 4.04
C LEU A 116 20.30 5.55 4.21
N ALA A 117 20.30 6.82 3.83
CA ALA A 117 19.11 7.66 3.93
C ALA A 117 18.09 7.23 2.87
N ASP A 118 17.17 6.34 3.25
CA ASP A 118 15.96 6.07 2.47
C ASP A 118 14.96 7.21 2.73
N LYS A 119 15.09 8.30 1.94
CA LYS A 119 14.28 9.50 2.07
C LYS A 119 13.19 9.50 1.02
N ARG A 120 11.96 9.82 1.42
CA ARG A 120 10.83 10.03 0.51
C ARG A 120 10.02 11.23 0.94
N LYS A 121 9.60 12.04 -0.03
CA LYS A 121 8.66 13.13 0.19
C LYS A 121 7.30 12.72 -0.34
N PHE A 122 6.24 13.06 0.37
CA PHE A 122 4.85 12.80 -0.02
C PHE A 122 4.05 14.10 -0.04
N GLU A 123 3.13 14.20 -0.98
CA GLU A 123 2.05 15.19 -0.99
C GLU A 123 0.71 14.45 -0.91
N PHE A 124 -0.22 15.00 -0.14
CA PHE A 124 -1.53 14.43 0.10
C PHE A 124 -2.64 15.34 -0.41
N ASP A 125 -3.75 14.76 -0.82
CA ASP A 125 -4.99 15.50 -1.08
C ASP A 125 -5.76 15.80 0.22
N THR A 126 -6.93 16.44 0.07
CA THR A 126 -7.82 16.80 1.19
C THR A 126 -8.40 15.59 1.91
N ASN A 127 -8.42 14.42 1.28
CA ASN A 127 -8.87 13.16 1.87
C ASN A 127 -7.71 12.38 2.51
N GLY A 128 -6.51 12.98 2.57
CA GLY A 128 -5.31 12.35 3.14
C GLY A 128 -4.66 11.30 2.23
N ARG A 129 -5.14 11.12 0.99
CA ARG A 129 -4.59 10.16 0.02
C ARG A 129 -3.29 10.69 -0.56
N ILE A 130 -2.32 9.82 -0.81
CA ILE A 130 -1.05 10.22 -1.44
C ILE A 130 -1.35 10.56 -2.89
N ILE A 131 -1.04 11.77 -3.35
CA ILE A 131 -1.19 12.15 -4.76
C ILE A 131 0.15 12.23 -5.49
N LYS A 132 1.24 12.41 -4.74
CA LYS A 132 2.58 12.51 -5.28
C LYS A 132 3.62 12.00 -4.29
N SER A 133 4.68 11.39 -4.80
CA SER A 133 5.89 11.16 -4.02
C SER A 133 7.17 11.45 -4.80
N ILE A 134 8.22 11.85 -4.10
CA ILE A 134 9.55 12.08 -4.66
C ILE A 134 10.55 11.23 -3.88
N ILE A 135 11.29 10.39 -4.59
CA ILE A 135 12.34 9.54 -4.04
C ILE A 135 13.68 10.07 -4.58
N PRO A 136 14.39 10.92 -3.82
CA PRO A 136 15.75 11.30 -4.16
C PRO A 136 16.64 10.07 -4.24
N GLU A 137 17.50 10.04 -5.25
CA GLU A 137 18.54 9.05 -5.43
C GLU A 137 19.92 9.73 -5.36
N SER A 138 20.95 8.99 -4.96
CA SER A 138 22.33 9.52 -4.95
C SER A 138 22.77 9.95 -6.34
N ASN A 139 22.36 9.20 -7.36
CA ASN A 139 22.40 9.63 -8.75
C ASN A 139 21.12 10.40 -9.08
N VAL A 140 21.22 11.72 -9.20
CA VAL A 140 20.08 12.61 -9.49
C VAL A 140 19.33 12.24 -10.77
N VAL A 141 20.00 11.61 -11.75
CA VAL A 141 19.41 11.08 -12.99
C VAL A 141 18.33 10.04 -12.71
N MET A 142 18.49 9.27 -11.63
CA MET A 142 17.57 8.19 -11.23
C MET A 142 16.50 8.66 -10.24
N GLU A 143 16.48 9.94 -9.86
CA GLU A 143 15.43 10.49 -8.99
C GLU A 143 14.04 10.15 -9.53
N LYS A 144 13.17 9.65 -8.66
CA LYS A 144 11.84 9.14 -9.06
C LYS A 144 10.76 10.10 -8.62
N HIS A 145 9.87 10.45 -9.54
CA HIS A 145 8.66 11.22 -9.28
C HIS A 145 7.46 10.31 -9.53
N LEU A 146 6.67 10.07 -8.49
CA LEU A 146 5.51 9.19 -8.56
C LEU A 146 4.24 10.02 -8.48
N ARG A 147 3.28 9.76 -9.37
CA ARG A 147 1.92 10.30 -9.32
C ARG A 147 0.93 9.18 -9.07
N TYR A 148 -0.02 9.40 -8.17
CA TYR A 148 -0.99 8.41 -7.73
C TYR A 148 -2.38 8.83 -8.21
N SER A 149 -3.06 7.93 -8.91
CA SER A 149 -4.41 8.15 -9.45
C SER A 149 -5.42 7.25 -8.77
N TYR A 150 -6.60 7.80 -8.51
CA TYR A 150 -7.68 7.11 -7.80
C TYR A 150 -8.95 7.07 -8.66
N ASP A 151 -9.74 6.02 -8.51
CA ASP A 151 -11.09 5.98 -9.08
C ASP A 151 -12.09 6.85 -8.28
N ASN A 152 -13.32 6.93 -8.78
CA ASN A 152 -14.40 7.69 -8.16
C ASN A 152 -14.81 7.15 -6.77
N SER A 153 -14.50 5.89 -6.47
CA SER A 153 -14.73 5.30 -5.13
C SER A 153 -13.61 5.60 -4.15
N GLY A 154 -12.49 6.14 -4.64
CA GLY A 154 -11.32 6.49 -3.86
C GLY A 154 -10.26 5.40 -3.78
N LYS A 155 -10.37 4.31 -4.56
CA LYS A 155 -9.35 3.26 -4.63
C LYS A 155 -8.21 3.68 -5.55
N LEU A 156 -6.98 3.32 -5.17
CA LEU A 156 -5.79 3.60 -5.97
C LEU A 156 -5.84 2.72 -7.22
N VAL A 157 -5.83 3.30 -8.41
CA VAL A 157 -5.88 2.53 -9.66
C VAL A 157 -4.56 2.55 -10.41
N GLU A 158 -3.76 3.61 -10.24
CA GLU A 158 -2.48 3.73 -10.94
C GLU A 158 -1.42 4.46 -10.11
N ILE A 159 -0.16 4.07 -10.31
CA ILE A 159 1.02 4.86 -9.97
C ILE A 159 1.87 5.03 -11.23
N LEU A 160 2.10 6.27 -11.64
CA LEU A 160 3.04 6.60 -12.70
C LEU A 160 4.36 7.06 -12.09
N THR A 161 5.46 6.37 -12.39
CA THR A 161 6.82 6.73 -11.99
C THR A 161 7.58 7.30 -13.18
N GLU A 162 8.14 8.48 -13.00
CA GLU A 162 8.95 9.18 -14.00
C GLU A 162 10.34 9.51 -13.45
N PHE A 163 11.29 9.71 -14.37
CA PHE A 163 12.68 10.04 -14.09
C PHE A 163 12.99 11.41 -14.71
N PRO A 164 12.59 12.52 -14.09
CA PRO A 164 12.60 13.85 -14.73
C PRO A 164 14.01 14.35 -15.08
N ASN A 165 15.04 13.81 -14.43
CA ASN A 165 16.44 14.17 -14.66
C ASN A 165 17.14 13.19 -15.62
N MET A 166 16.43 12.19 -16.15
CA MET A 166 16.99 11.28 -17.15
C MET A 166 17.19 12.03 -18.47
N PRO A 167 18.43 12.09 -18.99
CA PRO A 167 18.69 12.73 -20.28
C PRO A 167 17.87 12.05 -21.38
N TYR A 168 17.38 12.85 -22.33
CA TYR A 168 16.68 12.40 -23.51
C TYR A 168 17.13 13.24 -24.71
N ASN A 169 17.58 12.57 -25.76
CA ASN A 169 17.99 13.13 -27.03
C ASN A 169 16.98 12.78 -28.14
N PRO A 170 16.09 13.70 -28.52
CA PRO A 170 15.11 13.43 -29.57
C PRO A 170 15.70 13.22 -30.97
N ALA A 171 16.99 13.50 -31.18
CA ALA A 171 17.67 13.25 -32.46
C ALA A 171 18.21 11.81 -32.59
N ASP A 172 18.28 11.06 -31.49
CA ASP A 172 18.64 9.64 -31.51
C ASP A 172 17.37 8.79 -31.54
N PRO A 173 17.10 8.03 -32.63
CA PRO A 173 15.89 7.24 -32.74
C PRO A 173 15.80 6.08 -31.74
N GLU A 174 16.91 5.70 -31.10
CA GLU A 174 16.94 4.64 -30.07
C GLU A 174 16.70 5.19 -28.66
N ASP A 175 16.73 6.53 -28.48
CA ASP A 175 16.50 7.17 -27.20
C ASP A 175 15.00 7.38 -26.93
N TYR A 176 14.58 7.27 -25.67
CA TYR A 176 13.19 7.37 -25.27
C TYR A 176 13.00 7.88 -23.84
N ILE A 177 11.87 8.51 -23.61
CA ILE A 177 11.43 8.87 -22.26
C ILE A 177 11.00 7.59 -21.55
N PHE A 178 11.78 7.20 -20.55
CA PHE A 178 11.55 6.02 -19.73
C PHE A 178 10.64 6.32 -18.53
N SER A 179 9.68 5.45 -18.29
CA SER A 179 8.79 5.53 -17.11
C SER A 179 8.25 4.14 -16.73
N TYR A 180 7.65 4.04 -15.55
CA TYR A 180 6.88 2.88 -15.13
C TYR A 180 5.43 3.24 -14.83
N LEU A 181 4.49 2.40 -15.25
CA LEU A 181 3.09 2.46 -14.84
C LEU A 181 2.77 1.22 -14.02
N GLU A 182 2.37 1.40 -12.77
CA GLU A 182 1.79 0.34 -11.95
C GLU A 182 0.27 0.49 -11.91
N THR A 183 -0.47 -0.54 -12.30
CA THR A 183 -1.93 -0.56 -12.26
C THR A 183 -2.44 -1.53 -11.20
N PHE A 184 -3.58 -1.22 -10.60
CA PHE A 184 -4.17 -1.97 -9.49
C PHE A 184 -5.61 -2.36 -9.80
N SER A 185 -5.96 -3.63 -9.57
CA SER A 185 -7.33 -4.13 -9.73
C SER A 185 -7.83 -4.75 -8.43
N TYR A 186 -9.13 -4.56 -8.16
CA TYR A 186 -9.77 -5.00 -6.92
C TYR A 186 -10.89 -5.98 -7.21
N ASP A 187 -11.13 -6.90 -6.29
CA ASP A 187 -12.31 -7.76 -6.32
C ASP A 187 -13.59 -6.99 -5.93
N VAL A 188 -14.73 -7.66 -6.05
CA VAL A 188 -16.04 -7.13 -5.69
C VAL A 188 -16.18 -6.77 -4.21
N ASN A 189 -15.33 -7.32 -3.34
CA ASN A 189 -15.32 -7.05 -1.91
C ASN A 189 -14.43 -5.85 -1.53
N GLY A 190 -13.68 -5.30 -2.50
CA GLY A 190 -12.74 -4.20 -2.28
C GLY A 190 -11.35 -4.64 -1.82
N ASN A 191 -10.97 -5.88 -2.08
CA ASN A 191 -9.62 -6.38 -1.85
C ASN A 191 -8.77 -6.23 -3.10
N LEU A 192 -7.52 -5.81 -2.96
CA LEU A 192 -6.57 -5.73 -4.06
C LEU A 192 -6.34 -7.15 -4.59
N GLN A 193 -6.70 -7.42 -5.84
CA GLN A 193 -6.54 -8.74 -6.47
C GLN A 193 -5.24 -8.82 -7.27
N LYS A 194 -4.86 -7.73 -7.95
CA LYS A 194 -3.70 -7.71 -8.83
C LYS A 194 -3.01 -6.34 -8.82
N ALA A 195 -1.69 -6.35 -8.92
CA ALA A 195 -0.89 -5.18 -9.28
C ALA A 195 0.03 -5.54 -10.45
N ILE A 196 0.13 -4.68 -11.46
CA ILE A 196 0.99 -4.90 -12.64
C ILE A 196 1.86 -3.68 -12.86
N THR A 197 3.18 -3.86 -12.85
CA THR A 197 4.14 -2.82 -13.24
C THR A 197 4.58 -3.03 -14.69
N MET A 198 4.39 -2.01 -15.51
CA MET A 198 4.79 -1.96 -16.92
C MET A 198 5.86 -0.89 -17.14
N GLU A 199 6.91 -1.23 -17.89
CA GLU A 199 7.80 -0.24 -18.50
C GLU A 199 7.08 0.44 -19.65
N ARG A 200 7.20 1.77 -19.72
CA ARG A 200 6.73 2.58 -20.83
C ARG A 200 7.89 3.32 -21.47
N ARG A 201 7.83 3.43 -22.80
CA ARG A 201 8.75 4.20 -23.63
C ARG A 201 7.96 5.25 -24.38
N ASN A 202 8.28 6.52 -24.21
CA ASN A 202 7.52 7.63 -24.80
C ASN A 202 6.01 7.56 -24.48
N ASN A 203 5.67 7.18 -23.23
CA ASN A 203 4.30 6.94 -22.77
C ASN A 203 3.55 5.81 -23.52
N ILE A 204 4.26 4.87 -24.12
CA ILE A 204 3.65 3.68 -24.75
C ILE A 204 4.10 2.46 -23.95
N ASP A 205 3.15 1.57 -23.64
CA ASP A 205 3.42 0.32 -22.93
C ASP A 205 4.39 -0.54 -23.74
N PHE A 206 5.49 -0.94 -23.10
CA PHE A 206 6.57 -1.67 -23.78
C PHE A 206 6.69 -3.11 -23.27
N SER A 207 6.83 -3.29 -21.95
CA SER A 207 6.94 -4.64 -21.37
C SER A 207 6.44 -4.67 -19.93
N ILE A 208 5.83 -5.79 -19.55
CA ILE A 208 5.50 -6.07 -18.15
C ILE A 208 6.81 -6.37 -17.41
N LYS A 209 7.03 -5.71 -16.28
CA LYS A 209 8.19 -5.95 -15.39
C LYS A 209 7.84 -6.71 -14.15
N LYS A 210 6.62 -6.54 -13.64
CA LYS A 210 6.17 -7.19 -12.42
C LYS A 210 4.68 -7.44 -12.46
N GLU A 211 4.27 -8.62 -12.02
CA GLU A 211 2.88 -8.93 -11.72
C GLU A 211 2.78 -9.50 -10.32
N MET A 212 1.86 -8.97 -9.54
CA MET A 212 1.51 -9.49 -8.22
C MET A 212 0.05 -9.90 -8.24
N THR A 213 -0.27 -11.06 -7.68
CA THR A 213 -1.65 -11.44 -7.37
C THR A 213 -1.78 -11.69 -5.88
N PHE A 214 -2.94 -11.35 -5.34
CA PHE A 214 -3.24 -11.49 -3.92
C PHE A 214 -4.55 -12.25 -3.78
N SER A 215 -4.59 -13.22 -2.86
CA SER A 215 -5.74 -14.09 -2.67
C SER A 215 -5.81 -14.63 -1.25
N ASN A 216 -6.81 -15.49 -1.01
CA ASN A 216 -7.11 -16.06 0.30
C ASN A 216 -7.30 -14.95 1.36
N PHE A 217 -8.23 -14.03 1.08
CA PHE A 217 -8.53 -12.94 2.01
C PHE A 217 -9.26 -13.46 3.24
N ASP A 218 -8.86 -12.97 4.40
CA ASP A 218 -9.64 -13.15 5.63
C ASP A 218 -10.92 -12.31 5.63
N THR A 219 -11.67 -12.38 6.72
CA THR A 219 -12.88 -11.56 6.93
C THR A 219 -12.66 -10.41 7.91
N THR A 220 -11.43 -10.23 8.40
CA THR A 220 -11.13 -9.26 9.46
C THR A 220 -10.76 -7.90 8.89
N GLN A 221 -11.01 -6.83 9.65
CA GLN A 221 -10.64 -5.49 9.22
C GLN A 221 -9.12 -5.39 9.10
N ASN A 222 -8.66 -4.84 7.97
CA ASN A 222 -7.24 -4.62 7.73
C ASN A 222 -6.65 -3.53 8.66
N PRO A 223 -5.70 -3.86 9.54
CA PRO A 223 -5.12 -2.89 10.46
C PRO A 223 -4.04 -2.00 9.79
N PHE A 224 -3.51 -2.41 8.63
CA PHE A 224 -2.38 -1.75 7.95
C PHE A 224 -2.76 -0.49 7.15
N LYS A 225 -4.05 -0.11 7.09
CA LYS A 225 -4.54 1.05 6.31
C LYS A 225 -3.74 2.34 6.56
N LYS A 226 -3.34 2.61 7.80
CA LYS A 226 -2.59 3.82 8.18
C LYS A 226 -1.08 3.73 7.94
N LEU A 227 -0.57 2.59 7.46
CA LEU A 227 0.86 2.33 7.26
C LEU A 227 1.29 2.41 5.79
N ARG A 228 0.41 2.89 4.88
CA ARG A 228 0.66 2.97 3.41
C ARG A 228 1.92 3.75 2.99
N ILE A 229 2.47 4.59 3.87
CA ILE A 229 3.69 5.36 3.58
C ILE A 229 4.96 4.49 3.66
N PHE A 230 4.88 3.31 4.27
CA PHE A 230 5.97 2.36 4.40
C PHE A 230 5.83 1.27 3.33
N ASN A 231 6.88 1.06 2.53
CA ASN A 231 6.84 0.17 1.37
C ASN A 231 6.44 -1.27 1.75
N GLU A 232 6.90 -1.76 2.89
CA GLU A 232 6.61 -3.12 3.36
C GLU A 232 5.14 -3.34 3.72
N TYR A 233 4.38 -2.28 4.00
CA TYR A 233 2.95 -2.36 4.32
C TYR A 233 2.07 -1.79 3.21
N PHE A 234 2.67 -1.32 2.12
CA PHE A 234 1.96 -0.62 1.05
C PHE A 234 0.85 -1.50 0.45
N TYR A 235 1.17 -2.66 -0.12
CA TYR A 235 0.17 -3.55 -0.72
C TYR A 235 -0.82 -4.09 0.30
N LEU A 236 -0.36 -4.42 1.52
CA LEU A 236 -1.24 -4.81 2.62
C LEU A 236 -2.29 -3.74 2.87
N SER A 237 -1.92 -2.46 2.91
CA SER A 237 -2.83 -1.35 3.19
C SER A 237 -3.90 -1.09 2.11
N LEU A 238 -3.76 -1.64 0.90
CA LEU A 238 -4.70 -1.34 -0.19
C LEU A 238 -6.01 -2.13 -0.05
N SER A 239 -5.98 -3.35 0.47
CA SER A 239 -7.16 -4.24 0.55
C SER A 239 -8.09 -3.92 1.72
N LYS A 240 -9.38 -4.19 1.60
CA LYS A 240 -10.34 -4.09 2.71
C LYS A 240 -10.02 -5.10 3.83
N ASN A 241 -9.74 -6.33 3.44
CA ASN A 241 -9.35 -7.46 4.26
C ASN A 241 -7.90 -7.86 3.95
N ASN A 242 -7.38 -8.86 4.65
CA ASN A 242 -5.96 -9.17 4.59
C ASN A 242 -5.71 -10.41 3.75
N TYR A 243 -4.83 -10.30 2.74
CA TYR A 243 -4.45 -11.46 1.94
C TYR A 243 -3.57 -12.39 2.76
N GLN A 244 -3.85 -13.69 2.67
CA GLN A 244 -3.03 -14.74 3.24
C GLN A 244 -2.14 -15.41 2.20
N LYS A 245 -2.34 -15.07 0.92
CA LYS A 245 -1.50 -15.56 -0.18
C LYS A 245 -1.18 -14.44 -1.16
N SER A 246 0.07 -14.39 -1.60
CA SER A 246 0.48 -13.55 -2.73
C SER A 246 1.49 -14.25 -3.61
N THR A 247 1.37 -14.08 -4.92
CA THR A 247 2.40 -14.49 -5.87
C THR A 247 2.95 -13.27 -6.57
N THR A 248 4.24 -13.28 -6.85
CA THR A 248 4.96 -12.23 -7.57
C THR A 248 5.75 -12.86 -8.70
N ARG A 249 5.58 -12.33 -9.91
CA ARG A 249 6.39 -12.62 -11.09
C ARG A 249 7.15 -11.36 -11.48
N GLU A 250 8.47 -11.45 -11.55
CA GLU A 250 9.34 -10.35 -12.00
C GLU A 250 10.08 -10.74 -13.28
N PHE A 251 10.06 -9.86 -14.27
CA PHE A 251 10.61 -10.09 -15.60
C PHE A 251 11.84 -9.21 -15.82
N VAL A 252 13.01 -9.83 -15.98
CA VAL A 252 14.29 -9.15 -16.23
C VAL A 252 14.92 -9.71 -17.50
N GLY A 253 14.83 -8.96 -18.59
CA GLY A 253 15.21 -9.45 -19.92
C GLY A 253 14.33 -10.63 -20.32
N THR A 254 14.95 -11.78 -20.57
CA THR A 254 14.25 -13.04 -20.89
C THR A 254 13.96 -13.91 -19.66
N ASN A 255 14.41 -13.50 -18.48
CA ASN A 255 14.27 -14.30 -17.26
C ASN A 255 13.00 -13.91 -16.51
N GLU A 256 12.34 -14.92 -15.93
CA GLU A 256 11.21 -14.79 -15.03
C GLU A 256 11.62 -15.28 -13.63
N TYR A 257 11.38 -14.46 -12.62
CA TYR A 257 11.58 -14.79 -11.21
C TYR A 257 10.23 -14.92 -10.53
N PHE A 258 9.99 -16.05 -9.88
CA PHE A 258 8.75 -16.36 -9.20
C PHE A 258 8.96 -16.39 -7.69
N HIS A 259 8.14 -15.64 -6.97
CA HIS A 259 8.08 -15.63 -5.52
C HIS A 259 6.65 -15.88 -5.06
N GLU A 260 6.48 -16.76 -4.09
CA GLU A 260 5.20 -17.01 -3.46
C GLU A 260 5.32 -16.79 -1.95
N PHE A 261 4.31 -16.14 -1.40
CA PHE A 261 4.08 -16.05 0.03
C PHE A 261 2.71 -16.67 0.32
N GLU A 262 2.67 -17.53 1.31
CA GLU A 262 1.44 -18.06 1.89
C GLU A 262 1.61 -18.05 3.42
N GLY A 263 0.70 -17.40 4.13
CA GLY A 263 0.79 -17.27 5.58
C GLY A 263 -0.59 -17.20 6.23
N THR A 264 -0.79 -18.03 7.25
CA THR A 264 -2.02 -18.01 8.05
C THR A 264 -1.86 -17.02 9.20
N TYR A 265 -2.74 -16.03 9.26
CA TYR A 265 -2.69 -15.03 10.32
C TYR A 265 -3.26 -15.62 11.61
N GLN A 266 -2.68 -15.22 12.74
CA GLN A 266 -3.23 -15.51 14.06
C GLN A 266 -4.20 -14.40 14.46
N TYR A 267 -5.20 -14.74 15.28
CA TYR A 267 -6.19 -13.77 15.76
C TYR A 267 -6.27 -13.79 17.29
N ASP A 268 -6.56 -12.64 17.88
CA ASP A 268 -6.84 -12.53 19.31
C ASP A 268 -8.27 -13.01 19.65
N ALA A 269 -8.60 -13.06 20.94
CA ALA A 269 -9.93 -13.48 21.40
C ALA A 269 -11.07 -12.54 20.93
N GLY A 270 -10.74 -11.33 20.48
CA GLY A 270 -11.69 -10.37 19.89
C GLY A 270 -11.83 -10.50 18.37
N GLY A 271 -11.11 -11.43 17.73
CA GLY A 271 -11.12 -11.62 16.29
C GLY A 271 -10.27 -10.62 15.51
N ASN A 272 -9.40 -9.84 16.16
CA ASN A 272 -8.45 -8.97 15.46
C ASN A 272 -7.18 -9.74 15.12
N ILE A 273 -6.51 -9.34 14.03
CA ILE A 273 -5.21 -9.92 13.69
C ILE A 273 -4.21 -9.69 14.83
N LYS A 274 -3.61 -10.78 15.27
CA LYS A 274 -2.50 -10.77 16.21
C LYS A 274 -1.23 -10.35 15.46
N LEU A 275 -0.74 -9.15 15.75
CA LEU A 275 0.44 -8.57 15.07
C LEU A 275 1.76 -8.91 15.76
N PHE A 276 1.73 -9.35 17.03
CA PHE A 276 2.88 -9.70 17.85
C PHE A 276 2.47 -10.69 18.95
N PHE A 277 3.43 -11.39 19.56
CA PHE A 277 3.14 -12.37 20.62
C PHE A 277 2.70 -11.78 21.95
#